data_AF-A0A6C0AH34-F1
#
_entry.id   AF-A0A6C0AH34-F1
#
_cell.length_a   1.000
_cell.length_b   1.000
_cell.length_c   1.000
_cell.angle_alpha   90.00
_cell.angle_beta   90.00
_cell.angle_gamma   90.00
#
_symmetry.space_group_name_H-M   'P 1'
#
loop_
_entity.id
_entity.type
_entity.pdbx_description
1 polymer ?
#
loop_
_entity_poly.entity_id
_entity_poly.type
_entity_poly.pdbx_seq_one_letter_code
_entity_poly.pdbx_strand_id
1 'polypeptide(L)'
;MDLTYRQIIARRKKVLQKLKIDGKKLKEYRYVDELNELKTGGFVRWVNANDLTKLMNGGFVVRVDIEEDGIVILCKNNFRFFQFWFDECFVFQKISEQEHILFMANEYAD
;
A
#
# COMPACT_ATOMS: atom_id res chain seq x y z
N MET A 1 1.97 16.28 -6.45
CA MET A 1 1.06 16.24 -7.61
C MET A 1 0.25 14.98 -7.42
N ASP A 2 -1.03 15.10 -7.05
CA ASP A 2 -1.83 13.94 -6.69
C ASP A 2 -2.09 13.07 -7.93
N LEU A 3 -1.80 11.78 -7.83
CA LEU A 3 -2.03 10.81 -8.91
C LEU A 3 -3.53 10.65 -9.14
N THR A 4 -3.94 10.62 -10.41
CA THR A 4 -5.33 10.33 -10.77
C THR A 4 -5.68 8.88 -10.45
N TYR A 5 -6.97 8.58 -10.28
CA TYR A 5 -7.43 7.23 -10.00
C TYR A 5 -6.99 6.20 -11.06
N ARG A 6 -7.03 6.61 -12.34
CA ARG A 6 -6.54 5.80 -13.46
C ARG A 6 -5.06 5.48 -13.34
N GLN A 7 -4.24 6.46 -12.93
CA GLN A 7 -2.80 6.26 -12.70
C GLN A 7 -2.55 5.29 -11.54
N ILE A 8 -3.32 5.40 -10.45
CA ILE A 8 -3.24 4.49 -9.30
C ILE A 8 -3.55 3.05 -9.73
N ILE A 9 -4.63 2.84 -10.49
CA ILE A 9 -5.01 1.51 -11.01
C ILE A 9 -3.91 0.96 -11.92
N ALA A 10 -3.43 1.77 -12.87
CA ALA A 10 -2.42 1.37 -13.83
C ALA A 10 -1.11 0.97 -13.13
N ARG A 11 -0.67 1.78 -12.17
CA ARG A 11 0.55 1.53 -11.39
C ARG A 11 0.44 0.26 -10.55
N ARG A 12 -0.66 0.07 -9.82
CA ARG A 12 -0.92 -1.20 -9.11
C ARG A 12 -0.88 -2.39 -10.06
N LYS A 13 -1.58 -2.32 -11.21
CA LYS A 13 -1.67 -3.43 -12.17
C LYS A 13 -0.29 -3.80 -12.71
N LYS A 14 0.54 -2.79 -13.03
CA LYS A 14 1.92 -2.98 -13.49
C LYS A 14 2.77 -3.72 -12.46
N VAL A 15 2.68 -3.33 -11.19
CA VAL A 15 3.41 -4.00 -10.10
C VAL A 15 2.93 -5.43 -9.90
N LEU A 16 1.62 -5.66 -9.82
CA LEU A 16 1.08 -7.02 -9.64
C LEU A 16 1.48 -7.97 -10.78
N GLN A 17 1.50 -7.47 -12.02
CA GLN A 17 1.97 -8.24 -13.17
C GLN A 17 3.46 -8.58 -13.06
N LYS A 18 4.30 -7.62 -12.65
CA LYS A 18 5.74 -7.84 -12.42
C LYS A 18 5.97 -8.91 -11.35
N LEU A 19 5.20 -8.87 -10.26
CA LEU A 19 5.35 -9.80 -9.14
C LEU A 19 4.69 -11.17 -9.39
N LYS A 20 3.85 -11.30 -10.43
CA LYS A 20 3.05 -12.50 -10.74
C LYS A 20 2.11 -12.93 -9.60
N ILE A 21 1.52 -11.96 -8.90
CA ILE A 21 0.63 -12.19 -7.75
C ILE A 21 -0.83 -11.94 -8.12
N ASP A 22 -1.74 -12.77 -7.60
CA ASP A 22 -3.19 -12.56 -7.77
C ASP A 22 -3.65 -11.28 -7.05
N GLY A 23 -4.08 -10.30 -7.85
CA GLY A 23 -4.55 -9.00 -7.40
C GLY A 23 -5.94 -8.97 -6.78
N LYS A 24 -6.68 -10.10 -6.72
CA LYS A 24 -8.09 -10.10 -6.23
C LYS A 24 -8.27 -9.44 -4.86
N LYS A 25 -7.32 -9.62 -3.94
CA LYS A 25 -7.36 -9.05 -2.58
C LYS A 25 -6.88 -7.58 -2.51
N LEU A 26 -6.36 -7.05 -3.62
CA LEU A 26 -5.74 -5.71 -3.70
C LEU A 26 -6.52 -4.75 -4.62
N LYS A 27 -7.77 -5.08 -4.98
CA LYS A 27 -8.61 -4.26 -5.87
C LYS A 27 -8.92 -2.86 -5.34
N GLU A 28 -8.97 -2.69 -4.02
CA GLU A 28 -9.22 -1.41 -3.33
C GLU A 28 -7.94 -0.78 -2.77
N TYR A 29 -6.78 -1.27 -3.21
CA TYR A 29 -5.49 -0.82 -2.70
C TYR A 29 -4.77 0.00 -3.76
N ARG A 30 -3.95 0.96 -3.32
CA ARG A 30 -2.92 1.63 -4.11
C ARG A 30 -1.56 1.01 -3.81
N TYR A 31 -0.68 0.97 -4.79
CA TYR A 31 0.73 0.69 -4.55
C TYR A 31 1.40 1.92 -3.96
N VAL A 32 2.32 1.72 -3.02
CA VAL A 32 3.11 2.77 -2.35
C VAL A 32 4.55 2.60 -2.83
N ASP A 33 5.07 3.55 -3.64
CA ASP A 33 6.51 3.58 -4.05
C ASP A 33 7.29 4.30 -2.97
N GLU A 34 6.79 5.48 -2.64
CA GLU A 34 7.50 6.44 -1.82
C GLU A 34 6.81 6.54 -0.46
N LEU A 35 7.61 6.78 0.57
CA LEU A 35 7.12 6.87 1.94
C LEU A 35 6.07 7.99 2.13
N ASN A 36 6.17 9.07 1.37
CA ASN A 36 5.22 10.18 1.37
C ASN A 36 3.79 9.78 0.93
N GLU A 37 3.62 8.68 0.19
CA GLU A 37 2.32 8.15 -0.23
C GLU A 37 1.64 7.30 0.87
N LEU A 38 2.42 6.90 1.89
CA LEU A 38 1.96 6.09 3.01
C LEU A 38 1.29 6.97 4.07
N LYS A 39 0.03 6.69 4.35
CA LYS A 39 -0.74 7.39 5.40
C LYS A 39 -0.79 6.61 6.70
N THR A 40 -0.41 7.23 7.81
CA THR A 40 -0.64 6.69 9.16
C THR A 40 -2.13 6.44 9.39
N GLY A 41 -2.47 5.37 10.09
CA GLY A 41 -3.85 4.92 10.28
C GLY A 41 -4.46 4.19 9.07
N GLY A 42 -3.78 4.14 7.92
CA GLY A 42 -4.24 3.37 6.77
C GLY A 42 -3.93 1.88 6.91
N PHE A 43 -4.82 1.02 6.41
CA PHE A 43 -4.59 -0.42 6.40
C PHE A 43 -3.66 -0.82 5.25
N VAL A 44 -2.57 -1.51 5.56
CA VAL A 44 -1.58 -1.94 4.56
C VAL A 44 -1.50 -3.45 4.47
N ARG A 45 -1.16 -3.95 3.28
CA ARG A 45 -0.69 -5.30 3.02
C ARG A 45 0.59 -5.21 2.20
N TRP A 46 1.46 -6.20 2.29
CA TRP A 46 2.71 -6.17 1.54
C TRP A 46 3.12 -7.56 1.08
N VAL A 47 4.10 -7.57 0.18
CA VAL A 47 4.80 -8.76 -0.30
C VAL A 47 6.28 -8.53 -0.03
N ASN A 48 6.97 -9.51 0.54
CA ASN A 48 8.40 -9.37 0.80
C ASN A 48 9.18 -9.47 -0.52
N ALA A 49 10.17 -8.62 -0.74
CA ALA A 49 10.96 -8.62 -1.97
C ALA A 49 11.79 -9.91 -2.14
N ASN A 50 12.18 -10.54 -1.04
CA ASN A 50 12.90 -11.81 -1.00
C ASN A 50 11.97 -13.03 -1.17
N ASP A 51 10.66 -12.86 -0.95
CA ASP A 51 9.64 -13.91 -1.13
C ASP A 51 8.35 -13.36 -1.76
N LEU A 52 8.29 -13.45 -3.08
CA LEU A 52 7.15 -13.00 -3.89
C LEU A 52 5.96 -13.97 -3.87
N THR A 53 6.04 -15.11 -3.18
CA THR A 53 5.00 -16.12 -3.24
C THR A 53 3.76 -15.77 -2.41
N LYS A 54 3.92 -14.87 -1.43
CA LYS A 54 2.91 -14.65 -0.40
C LYS A 54 2.56 -13.18 -0.19
N LEU A 55 1.27 -12.88 -0.30
CA LEU A 55 0.71 -11.64 0.21
C LEU A 55 0.53 -11.74 1.73
N MET A 56 1.28 -10.93 2.47
CA MET A 56 1.25 -10.92 3.92
C MET A 56 -0.10 -10.43 4.46
N ASN A 57 -0.43 -10.89 5.66
CA ASN A 57 -1.57 -10.38 6.40
C ASN A 57 -1.28 -8.95 6.83
N GLY A 58 -2.26 -8.08 6.63
CA GLY A 58 -2.10 -6.65 6.83
C GLY A 58 -2.24 -6.18 8.27
N GLY A 59 -2.10 -4.88 8.43
CA GLY A 59 -2.36 -4.14 9.67
C GLY A 59 -2.53 -2.65 9.39
N PHE A 60 -3.01 -1.92 10.38
CA PHE A 60 -3.05 -0.46 10.35
C PHE A 60 -1.68 0.10 10.68
N VAL A 61 -1.20 1.06 9.88
CA VAL A 61 0.04 1.77 10.13
C VAL A 61 -0.11 2.59 11.40
N VAL A 62 0.75 2.34 12.38
CA VAL A 62 0.78 3.05 13.67
C VAL A 62 1.83 4.15 13.62
N ARG A 63 3.02 3.82 13.12
CA ARG A 63 4.15 4.74 13.04
C ARG A 63 5.12 4.28 11.96
N VAL A 64 5.88 5.24 11.46
CA VAL A 64 7.03 5.05 10.59
C VAL A 64 8.25 5.54 11.34
N ASP A 65 9.25 4.67 11.45
CA ASP A 65 10.54 4.95 12.07
C ASP A 65 11.60 4.95 10.97
N ILE A 66 12.40 6.02 10.89
CA ILE A 66 13.51 6.13 9.93
C ILE A 66 14.79 5.83 10.70
N GLU A 67 15.45 4.75 10.34
CA GLU A 67 16.67 4.25 10.95
C GLU A 67 17.85 4.39 9.99
N GLU A 68 19.07 4.12 10.45
CA GLU A 68 20.28 4.22 9.62
C GLU A 68 20.24 3.22 8.44
N ASP A 69 19.68 2.04 8.68
CA ASP A 69 19.65 0.93 7.72
C ASP A 69 18.40 0.94 6.81
N GLY A 70 17.44 1.84 7.05
CA GLY A 70 16.22 1.94 6.25
C GLY A 70 15.00 2.39 7.04
N ILE A 71 13.83 2.12 6.48
CA ILE A 71 12.54 2.58 7.01
C ILE A 71 11.78 1.39 7.62
N VAL A 72 11.45 1.50 8.92
CA VAL A 72 10.67 0.50 9.64
C VAL A 72 9.23 0.99 9.80
N ILE A 73 8.26 0.17 9.39
CA ILE A 73 6.84 0.45 9.60
C ILE A 73 6.32 -0.37 10.76
N LEU A 74 5.86 0.30 11.80
CA LEU A 74 5.11 -0.32 12.89
C LEU A 74 3.63 -0.39 12.51
N CYS A 75 3.09 -1.61 12.53
CA CYS A 75 1.69 -1.89 12.25
C CYS A 75 1.00 -2.58 13.43
N LYS A 76 -0.31 -2.41 13.52
CA LYS A 76 -1.19 -3.16 14.42
C LYS A 76 -2.29 -3.85 13.65
N ASN A 77 -2.50 -5.13 13.93
CA ASN A 77 -3.73 -5.81 13.61
C ASN A 77 -4.45 -6.30 14.88
N ASN A 78 -5.56 -7.01 14.69
CA ASN A 78 -6.37 -7.53 15.78
C ASN A 78 -5.58 -8.45 16.74
N PHE A 79 -4.51 -9.09 16.26
CA PHE A 79 -3.72 -10.04 17.04
C PHE A 79 -2.56 -9.36 17.78
N ARG A 80 -1.74 -8.58 17.07
CA ARG A 80 -0.49 -8.04 17.64
C ARG A 80 -0.01 -6.77 16.95
N PHE A 81 0.95 -6.12 17.60
CA PHE A 81 1.87 -5.20 16.92
C PHE A 81 2.94 -6.01 16.18
N PHE A 82 3.37 -5.52 15.04
CA PHE A 82 4.47 -6.09 14.27
C PHE A 82 5.13 -5.00 13.43
N GLN A 83 6.38 -5.24 13.04
CA GLN A 83 7.15 -4.34 12.19
C GLN A 83 7.56 -5.05 10.91
N PHE A 84 7.80 -4.27 9.86
CA PHE A 84 8.46 -4.73 8.65
C PHE A 84 9.28 -3.58 8.03
N TRP A 85 10.36 -3.95 7.35
CA TRP A 85 11.18 -3.01 6.58
C TRP A 85 10.45 -2.63 5.30
N PHE A 86 10.19 -1.34 5.11
CA PHE A 86 9.53 -0.81 3.93
C PHE A 86 10.35 -1.08 2.66
N ASP A 87 11.67 -0.87 2.74
CA ASP A 87 12.59 -1.00 1.62
C ASP A 87 12.70 -2.44 1.09
N GLU A 88 12.40 -3.43 1.94
CA GLU A 88 12.38 -4.85 1.57
C GLU A 88 11.01 -5.35 1.13
N CYS A 89 10.03 -4.46 0.91
CA CYS A 89 8.64 -4.84 0.69
C CYS A 89 7.96 -4.09 -0.44
N PHE A 90 7.13 -4.79 -1.21
CA PHE A 90 6.14 -4.17 -2.09
C PHE A 90 4.89 -3.88 -1.27
N VAL A 91 4.67 -2.62 -0.91
CA VAL A 91 3.60 -2.19 -0.01
C VAL A 91 2.37 -1.70 -0.77
N PHE A 92 1.21 -2.12 -0.28
CA PHE A 92 -0.09 -1.72 -0.79
C PHE A 92 -0.92 -1.16 0.35
N GLN A 93 -1.47 0.05 0.18
CA GLN A 93 -2.34 0.69 1.17
C GLN A 93 -3.78 0.75 0.67
N LYS A 94 -4.75 0.42 1.54
CA LYS A 94 -6.16 0.50 1.21
C LYS A 94 -6.56 1.96 0.99
N ILE A 95 -7.25 2.21 -0.11
CA ILE A 95 -7.83 3.52 -0.43
C ILE A 95 -9.00 3.75 0.53
N SER A 96 -9.05 4.93 1.16
CA SER A 96 -10.16 5.27 2.06
C SER A 96 -11.44 5.56 1.27
N GLU A 97 -12.59 5.43 1.92
CA GLU A 97 -13.88 5.75 1.28
C GLU A 97 -13.96 7.21 0.82
N GLN A 98 -13.39 8.13 1.60
CA GLN A 98 -13.29 9.55 1.25
C GLN A 98 -12.44 9.75 -0.01
N GLU A 99 -11.29 9.07 -0.11
CA GLU A 99 -10.45 9.11 -1.31
C GLU A 99 -11.21 8.55 -2.53
N HIS A 100 -11.98 7.47 -2.35
CA HIS A 100 -12.80 6.90 -3.42
C HIS A 100 -13.86 7.88 -3.93
N ILE A 101 -14.54 8.61 -3.03
CA ILE A 101 -15.52 9.63 -3.41
C ILE A 101 -14.84 10.77 -4.19
N LEU A 102 -13.68 11.24 -3.73
CA LEU A 102 -12.92 12.28 -4.42
C LEU A 102 -12.51 11.84 -5.84
N PHE A 103 -12.09 10.59 -5.99
CA PHE A 103 -11.76 10.03 -7.30
C PHE A 103 -12.98 9.97 -8.23
N MET A 104 -14.14 9.52 -7.74
CA MET A 104 -15.37 9.49 -8.55
C MET A 104 -15.82 10.90 -8.94
N ALA A 105 -15.74 11.87 -8.03
CA ALA A 105 -16.10 13.25 -8.31
C ALA A 105 -15.18 13.87 -9.38
N ASN A 106 -13.88 13.61 -9.31
CA ASN A 106 -12.93 14.09 -10.31
C ASN A 106 -13.18 13.47 -11.70
N GLU A 107 -13.49 12.17 -11.77
CA GLU A 107 -13.83 11.52 -13.05
C GLU A 107 -15.14 11.99 -13.68
N TYR A 108 -16.05 12.57 -12.89
CA TYR A 108 -17.29 13.17 -13.41
C TYR A 108 -17.11 14.63 -13.85
N ALA A 109 -16.15 15.35 -13.24
CA ALA A 109 -15.87 16.74 -13.55
C ALA A 109 -15.03 16.93 -14.82
N ASP A 110 -14.28 15.89 -15.22
CA ASP A 110 -13.52 15.79 -16.49
C ASP A 110 -14.40 15.25 -17.64
#